data_AF-A0A840Y9P3-F1
#
_entry.id   AF-A0A840Y9P3-F1
#
_cell.length_a   1.000
_cell.length_b   1.000
_cell.length_c   1.000
_cell.angle_alpha   90.00
_cell.angle_beta   90.00
_cell.angle_gamma   90.00
#
_symmetry.space_group_name_H-M   'P 1'
#
loop_
_entity.id
_entity.type
_entity.pdbx_description
1 polymer ?
#
loop_
_entity_poly.entity_id
_entity_poly.type
_entity_poly.pdbx_seq_one_letter_code
_entity_poly.pdbx_strand_id
1 'polypeptide(L)'
;MEEAFAPGQGYNGPGPQDIANGTAILASALVREAESLARAAAGVRETLDMFMIDGNSPEAEDRRVMREGTRESAALAGALLTAARHLLRSSGDVVRAAHETVGRLPRGSLSIEEILGHLRAAALAPITDDGAARVAAAMIAETFAEEFAAAWRKAAPPVGGQGD
;
A
#
# COMPACT_ATOMS: atom_id res chain seq x y z
N MET A 1 -19.01 -16.33 -51.33
CA MET A 1 -19.38 -15.78 -50.01
C MET A 1 -18.65 -16.64 -48.98
N GLU A 2 -17.38 -16.34 -48.76
CA GLU A 2 -16.55 -16.93 -47.71
C GLU A 2 -15.89 -15.76 -47.00
N GLU A 3 -16.51 -15.31 -45.91
CA GLU A 3 -15.92 -14.34 -45.01
C GLU A 3 -14.79 -15.04 -44.26
N ALA A 4 -13.56 -14.66 -44.61
CA ALA A 4 -12.37 -15.04 -43.87
C ALA A 4 -12.44 -14.45 -42.46
N PHE A 5 -12.64 -15.32 -41.47
CA PHE A 5 -12.35 -15.02 -40.07
C PHE A 5 -10.89 -14.58 -39.94
N ALA A 6 -10.66 -13.28 -39.73
CA ALA A 6 -9.34 -12.76 -39.41
C ALA A 6 -8.99 -13.11 -37.94
N PRO A 7 -7.96 -13.94 -37.68
CA PRO A 7 -7.46 -14.18 -36.33
C PRO A 7 -6.51 -13.04 -35.97
N GLY A 8 -7.05 -11.97 -35.39
CA GLY A 8 -6.24 -10.77 -35.12
C GLY A 8 -6.83 -9.73 -34.16
N GLN A 9 -7.99 -9.98 -33.56
CA GLN A 9 -8.42 -9.15 -32.43
C GLN A 9 -7.67 -9.63 -31.19
N GLY A 10 -6.41 -9.20 -31.08
CA GLY A 10 -5.64 -9.32 -29.86
C GLY A 10 -6.44 -8.71 -28.71
N TYR A 11 -6.39 -9.39 -27.56
CA TYR A 11 -6.75 -8.80 -26.27
C TYR A 11 -5.83 -7.59 -26.06
N ASN A 12 -6.19 -6.45 -26.66
CA ASN A 12 -5.56 -5.18 -26.36
C ASN A 12 -5.87 -4.94 -24.89
N GLY A 13 -4.81 -4.80 -24.07
CA GLY A 13 -4.94 -4.57 -22.64
C GLY A 13 -5.77 -3.32 -22.30
N PRO A 14 -5.93 -3.00 -21.01
CA PRO A 14 -6.75 -1.89 -20.55
C PRO A 14 -6.41 -0.59 -21.30
N GLY A 15 -7.43 0.10 -21.80
CA GLY A 15 -7.27 1.40 -22.45
C GLY A 15 -6.96 2.52 -21.45
N PRO A 16 -6.66 3.74 -21.92
CA PRO A 16 -6.32 4.87 -21.05
C PRO A 16 -7.41 5.19 -20.00
N GLN A 17 -8.68 5.04 -20.37
CA GLN A 17 -9.80 5.24 -19.45
C GLN A 17 -9.81 4.17 -18.35
N ASP A 18 -9.52 2.91 -18.70
CA ASP A 18 -9.47 1.80 -17.76
C ASP A 18 -8.30 1.97 -16.77
N ILE A 19 -7.16 2.52 -17.23
CA ILE A 19 -6.02 2.88 -16.37
C ILE A 19 -6.40 3.99 -15.39
N ALA A 20 -7.10 5.02 -15.84
CA ALA A 20 -7.57 6.11 -14.96
C ALA A 20 -8.57 5.58 -13.91
N ASN A 21 -9.55 4.78 -14.35
CA ASN A 21 -10.53 4.15 -13.47
C ASN A 21 -9.85 3.18 -12.49
N GLY A 22 -8.93 2.35 -12.97
CA GLY A 22 -8.15 1.41 -12.17
C GLY A 22 -7.29 2.10 -11.11
N THR A 23 -6.69 3.24 -11.45
CA THR A 23 -5.95 4.08 -10.48
C THR A 23 -6.86 4.58 -9.37
N ALA A 24 -8.04 5.10 -9.72
CA ALA A 24 -9.01 5.60 -8.75
C ALA A 24 -9.55 4.48 -7.84
N ILE A 25 -9.82 3.31 -8.43
CA ILE A 25 -10.28 2.11 -7.72
C ILE A 25 -9.20 1.62 -6.74
N LEU A 26 -7.95 1.50 -7.18
CA LEU A 26 -6.83 1.10 -6.34
C LEU A 26 -6.60 2.10 -5.20
N ALA A 27 -6.58 3.39 -5.50
CA ALA A 27 -6.44 4.44 -4.49
C ALA A 27 -7.56 4.38 -3.45
N SER A 28 -8.81 4.15 -3.88
CA SER A 28 -9.95 3.98 -2.97
C SER A 28 -9.83 2.70 -2.13
N ALA A 29 -9.28 1.61 -2.68
CA ALA A 29 -8.99 0.41 -1.92
C ALA A 29 -7.92 0.64 -0.85
N LEU A 30 -6.83 1.34 -1.19
CA LEU A 30 -5.77 1.72 -0.24
C LEU A 30 -6.30 2.62 0.88
N VAL A 31 -7.19 3.57 0.58
CA VAL A 31 -7.83 4.42 1.60
C VAL A 31 -8.66 3.58 2.58
N ARG A 32 -9.47 2.63 2.08
CA ARG A 32 -10.27 1.75 2.95
C ARG A 32 -9.41 0.86 3.83
N GLU A 33 -8.31 0.33 3.29
CA GLU A 33 -7.35 -0.45 4.07
C GLU A 33 -6.70 0.39 5.17
N ALA A 34 -6.28 1.61 4.82
CA ALA A 34 -5.75 2.56 5.79
C ALA A 34 -6.75 2.93 6.89
N GLU A 35 -8.03 3.13 6.54
CA GLU A 35 -9.10 3.38 7.50
C GLU A 35 -9.31 2.19 8.43
N SER A 36 -9.26 0.95 7.90
CA SER A 36 -9.37 -0.28 8.69
C SER A 36 -8.26 -0.35 9.75
N LEU A 37 -7.00 -0.14 9.32
CA LEU A 37 -5.83 -0.11 10.20
C LEU A 37 -5.93 1.00 11.24
N ALA A 38 -6.31 2.21 10.84
CA ALA A 38 -6.44 3.35 11.74
C ALA A 38 -7.54 3.12 12.80
N ARG A 39 -8.67 2.53 12.41
CA ARG A 39 -9.75 2.16 13.35
C ARG A 39 -9.31 1.08 14.32
N ALA A 40 -8.62 0.05 13.84
CA ALA A 40 -8.07 -1.01 14.70
C ALA A 40 -7.08 -0.43 15.71
N ALA A 41 -6.14 0.41 15.26
CA ALA A 41 -5.18 1.10 16.11
C ALA A 41 -5.88 1.98 17.16
N ALA A 42 -6.89 2.75 16.76
CA ALA A 42 -7.66 3.59 17.67
C ALA A 42 -8.39 2.76 18.75
N GLY A 43 -9.04 1.65 18.37
CA GLY A 43 -9.73 0.77 19.31
C GLY A 43 -8.79 0.09 20.30
N VAL A 44 -7.61 -0.36 19.84
CA VAL A 44 -6.59 -0.92 20.73
C VAL A 44 -6.08 0.15 21.69
N ARG A 45 -5.76 1.36 21.19
CA ARG A 45 -5.33 2.48 22.05
C ARG A 45 -6.36 2.81 23.12
N GLU A 46 -7.63 2.93 22.75
CA GLU A 46 -8.72 3.23 23.68
C GLU A 46 -8.83 2.14 24.75
N THR A 47 -8.74 0.87 24.36
CA THR A 47 -8.74 -0.27 25.28
C THR A 47 -7.55 -0.19 26.25
N LEU A 48 -6.34 0.12 25.75
CA LEU A 48 -5.14 0.25 26.57
C LEU A 48 -5.19 1.43 27.53
N ASP A 49 -5.94 2.49 27.22
CA ASP A 49 -6.10 3.66 28.08
C ASP A 49 -7.10 3.39 29.23
N MET A 50 -8.03 2.44 29.08
CA MET A 50 -9.00 2.08 30.13
C MET A 50 -8.39 1.30 31.30
N PHE A 51 -7.31 0.54 31.09
CA PHE A 51 -6.69 -0.27 32.14
C PHE A 51 -5.46 0.44 32.74
N MET A 52 -5.54 0.82 34.02
CA MET A 52 -4.36 1.21 34.80
C MET A 52 -3.65 -0.07 35.27
N ILE A 53 -2.45 -0.30 34.74
CA ILE A 53 -1.61 -1.46 35.06
C ILE A 53 -0.34 -0.93 35.72
N ASP A 54 0.02 -1.49 36.86
CA ASP A 54 1.28 -1.17 37.54
C ASP A 54 2.47 -1.57 36.67
N GLY A 55 3.44 -0.67 36.50
CA GLY A 55 4.53 -0.81 35.52
C GLY A 55 5.51 -1.98 35.74
N ASN A 56 5.34 -2.75 36.83
CA ASN A 56 6.17 -3.92 37.16
C ASN A 56 5.42 -5.25 37.03
N SER A 57 4.18 -5.25 36.52
CA SER A 57 3.43 -6.49 36.29
C SER A 57 3.82 -7.14 34.96
N PRO A 58 3.66 -8.47 34.80
CA PRO A 58 3.87 -9.16 33.52
C PRO A 58 3.08 -8.53 32.35
N GLU A 59 1.91 -7.96 32.65
CA GLU A 59 1.03 -7.29 31.69
C GLU A 59 1.58 -5.93 31.21
N ALA A 60 2.61 -5.39 31.87
CA ALA A 60 3.26 -4.14 31.43
C ALA A 60 4.04 -4.33 30.11
N GLU A 61 4.65 -5.50 29.89
CA GLU A 61 5.35 -5.81 28.64
C GLU A 61 4.33 -6.02 27.51
N ASP A 62 3.25 -6.78 27.75
CA ASP A 62 2.17 -6.94 26.78
C ASP A 62 1.58 -5.59 26.37
N ARG A 63 1.35 -4.69 27.34
CA ARG A 63 0.89 -3.33 27.06
C ARG A 63 1.89 -2.54 26.22
N ARG A 64 3.19 -2.70 26.47
CA ARG A 64 4.25 -2.05 25.68
C ARG A 64 4.24 -2.56 24.24
N VAL A 65 4.16 -3.87 24.04
CA VAL A 65 4.08 -4.50 22.72
C VAL A 65 2.81 -4.03 21.98
N MET A 66 1.66 -4.04 22.63
CA MET A 66 0.40 -3.57 22.02
C MET A 66 0.43 -2.07 21.66
N ARG A 67 1.08 -1.23 22.49
CA ARG A 67 1.29 0.19 22.17
C ARG A 67 2.18 0.37 20.94
N GLU A 68 3.22 -0.45 20.80
CA GLU A 68 4.08 -0.39 19.63
C GLU A 68 3.35 -0.85 18.37
N GLY A 69 2.67 -2.00 18.41
CA GLY A 69 1.84 -2.47 17.30
C GLY A 69 0.73 -1.49 16.89
N THR A 70 0.19 -0.72 17.85
CA THR A 70 -0.76 0.36 17.58
C THR A 70 -0.12 1.50 16.79
N ARG A 71 1.11 1.89 17.14
CA ARG A 71 1.88 2.94 16.43
C ARG A 71 2.27 2.48 15.03
N GLU A 72 2.73 1.23 14.91
CA GLU A 72 3.06 0.61 13.63
C GLU A 72 1.84 0.58 12.70
N SER A 73 0.68 0.14 13.21
CA SER A 73 -0.58 0.13 12.45
C SER A 73 -1.00 1.53 11.97
N ALA A 74 -0.83 2.56 12.82
CA ALA A 74 -1.11 3.94 12.45
C ALA A 74 -0.11 4.50 11.42
N ALA A 75 1.17 4.14 11.53
CA ALA A 75 2.20 4.51 10.56
C ALA A 75 1.94 3.84 9.21
N LEU A 76 1.53 2.59 9.20
CA LEU A 76 1.17 1.82 8.02
C LEU A 76 -0.05 2.41 7.32
N ALA A 77 -1.09 2.80 8.07
CA ALA A 77 -2.23 3.55 7.53
C ALA A 77 -1.77 4.85 6.84
N GLY A 78 -0.89 5.63 7.48
CA GLY A 78 -0.30 6.83 6.88
C GLY A 78 0.50 6.55 5.59
N ALA A 79 1.21 5.41 5.54
CA ALA A 79 1.95 5.00 4.36
C ALA A 79 1.03 4.67 3.18
N LEU A 80 -0.05 3.93 3.42
CA LEU A 80 -1.05 3.58 2.41
C LEU A 80 -1.79 4.83 1.89
N LEU A 81 -2.13 5.78 2.77
CA LEU A 81 -2.71 7.07 2.35
C LEU A 81 -1.75 7.89 1.50
N THR A 82 -0.46 7.85 1.81
CA THR A 82 0.58 8.52 1.02
C THR A 82 0.70 7.89 -0.38
N ALA A 83 0.69 6.56 -0.45
CA ALA A 83 0.69 5.84 -1.72
C ALA A 83 -0.55 6.16 -2.58
N ALA A 84 -1.74 6.08 -1.98
CA ALA A 84 -3.01 6.42 -2.65
C ALA A 84 -2.98 7.86 -3.20
N ARG A 85 -2.49 8.82 -2.40
CA ARG A 85 -2.35 10.21 -2.81
C ARG A 85 -1.40 10.36 -4.00
N HIS A 86 -0.24 9.71 -4.01
CA HIS A 86 0.69 9.83 -5.12
C HIS A 86 0.16 9.16 -6.39
N LEU A 87 -0.50 8.01 -6.29
CA LEU A 87 -1.18 7.37 -7.42
C LEU A 87 -2.18 8.32 -8.10
N LEU A 88 -3.01 9.01 -7.31
CA LEU A 88 -3.99 9.96 -7.83
C LEU A 88 -3.36 11.23 -8.43
N ARG A 89 -2.18 11.64 -7.97
CA ARG A 89 -1.51 12.87 -8.44
C ARG A 89 -0.65 12.68 -9.67
N SER A 90 -0.14 11.46 -9.91
CA SER A 90 0.82 11.20 -10.98
C SER A 90 0.19 10.91 -12.34
N SER A 91 -1.14 11.02 -12.50
CA SER A 91 -1.84 10.93 -13.79
C SER A 91 -1.41 9.75 -14.68
N GLY A 92 -1.30 8.55 -14.11
CA GLY A 92 -0.90 7.33 -14.83
C GLY A 92 0.60 7.03 -14.80
N ASP A 93 1.45 7.91 -14.26
CA ASP A 93 2.87 7.62 -14.00
C ASP A 93 3.05 6.90 -12.66
N VAL A 94 2.87 5.58 -12.70
CA VAL A 94 2.93 4.69 -11.54
C VAL A 94 4.35 4.63 -10.94
N VAL A 95 5.37 4.64 -11.79
CA VAL A 95 6.79 4.58 -11.37
C VAL A 95 7.14 5.81 -10.53
N ARG A 96 6.77 7.00 -11.02
CA ARG A 96 6.94 8.24 -10.27
C ARG A 96 6.19 8.22 -8.95
N ALA A 97 4.94 7.74 -8.94
CA ALA A 97 4.17 7.63 -7.71
C ALA A 97 4.85 6.74 -6.66
N ALA A 98 5.42 5.61 -7.07
CA ALA A 98 6.15 4.71 -6.19
C ALA A 98 7.39 5.39 -5.59
N HIS A 99 8.21 6.03 -6.43
CA HIS A 99 9.41 6.74 -5.99
C HIS A 99 9.12 7.91 -5.05
N GLU A 100 8.12 8.74 -5.38
CA GLU A 100 7.70 9.84 -4.51
C GLU A 100 7.18 9.33 -3.16
N THR A 101 6.48 8.20 -3.15
CA THR A 101 6.02 7.57 -1.91
C THR A 101 7.22 7.16 -1.05
N VAL A 102 8.16 6.38 -1.61
CA VAL A 102 9.37 5.96 -0.89
C VAL A 102 10.17 7.14 -0.35
N GLY A 103 10.24 8.26 -1.07
CA GLY A 103 10.93 9.48 -0.63
C GLY A 103 10.26 10.22 0.52
N ARG A 104 8.99 9.91 0.85
CA ARG A 104 8.20 10.55 1.90
C ARG A 104 7.99 9.69 3.14
N LEU A 105 8.24 8.39 3.05
CA LEU A 105 7.97 7.47 4.17
C LEU A 105 9.10 7.47 5.22
N PRO A 106 8.75 7.44 6.52
CA PRO A 106 9.72 7.25 7.59
C PRO A 106 10.28 5.83 7.54
N ARG A 107 11.61 5.69 7.51
CA ARG A 107 12.28 4.40 7.28
C ARG A 107 12.44 3.53 8.53
N GLY A 108 12.45 4.15 9.70
CA GLY A 108 12.79 3.47 10.96
C GLY A 108 11.64 2.71 11.62
N SER A 109 10.41 2.88 11.14
CA SER A 109 9.20 2.41 11.81
C SER A 109 8.27 1.58 10.92
N LEU A 110 8.72 1.20 9.73
CA LEU A 110 7.87 0.55 8.73
C LEU A 110 8.62 -0.60 8.06
N SER A 111 8.02 -1.79 8.06
CA SER A 111 8.47 -2.90 7.23
C SER A 111 8.02 -2.69 5.79
N ILE A 112 8.95 -2.84 4.84
CA ILE A 112 8.61 -2.87 3.42
C ILE A 112 7.62 -4.01 3.09
N GLU A 113 7.82 -5.18 3.70
CA GLU A 113 6.99 -6.35 3.42
C GLU A 113 5.55 -6.15 3.88
N GLU A 114 5.34 -5.44 4.99
CA GLU A 114 4.00 -5.11 5.48
C GLU A 114 3.30 -4.14 4.53
N ILE A 115 3.98 -3.08 4.09
CA ILE A 115 3.43 -2.12 3.13
C ILE A 115 3.04 -2.84 1.82
N LEU A 116 3.92 -3.68 1.30
CA LEU A 116 3.66 -4.46 0.08
C LEU A 116 2.53 -5.46 0.28
N GLY A 117 2.42 -6.08 1.46
CA GLY A 117 1.32 -6.97 1.83
C GLY A 117 -0.03 -6.27 1.77
N HIS A 118 -0.16 -5.10 2.40
CA HIS A 118 -1.41 -4.33 2.38
C HIS A 118 -1.73 -3.75 1.01
N LEU A 119 -0.72 -3.36 0.23
CA LEU A 119 -0.94 -2.91 -1.14
C LEU A 119 -1.49 -4.03 -2.03
N ARG A 120 -0.93 -5.24 -1.92
CA ARG A 120 -1.45 -6.43 -2.62
C ARG A 120 -2.86 -6.77 -2.16
N ALA A 121 -3.13 -6.70 -0.85
CA ALA A 121 -4.47 -6.92 -0.32
C ALA A 121 -5.49 -5.93 -0.89
N ALA A 122 -5.15 -4.64 -0.96
CA ALA A 122 -5.99 -3.61 -1.57
C ALA A 122 -6.27 -3.88 -3.05
N ALA A 123 -5.27 -4.36 -3.79
CA ALA A 123 -5.40 -4.71 -5.21
C ALA A 123 -6.31 -5.93 -5.47
N LEU A 124 -6.47 -6.83 -4.49
CA LEU A 124 -7.34 -8.00 -4.59
C LEU A 124 -8.80 -7.73 -4.21
N ALA A 125 -9.09 -6.61 -3.53
CA ALA A 125 -10.44 -6.24 -3.08
C ALA A 125 -11.04 -4.95 -3.71
N PRO A 126 -10.84 -4.65 -5.01
CA PRO A 126 -11.48 -3.50 -5.65
C PRO A 126 -12.99 -3.74 -5.79
N ILE A 127 -13.80 -2.81 -5.28
CA ILE A 127 -15.25 -2.81 -5.51
C ILE A 127 -15.50 -2.09 -6.83
N THR A 128 -15.64 -2.86 -7.90
CA THR A 128 -15.99 -2.40 -9.25
C THR A 128 -16.67 -3.53 -10.01
N ASP A 129 -17.66 -3.21 -10.84
CA ASP A 129 -18.28 -4.12 -11.82
C ASP A 129 -17.54 -4.09 -13.18
N ASP A 130 -16.74 -3.05 -13.43
CA ASP A 130 -15.86 -2.95 -14.60
C ASP A 130 -14.64 -3.88 -14.47
N GLY A 131 -14.66 -4.97 -15.24
CA GLY A 131 -13.59 -5.95 -15.30
C GLY A 131 -12.28 -5.39 -15.87
N ALA A 132 -12.33 -4.47 -16.83
CA ALA A 132 -11.13 -3.89 -17.44
C ALA A 132 -10.43 -2.95 -16.43
N ALA A 133 -11.21 -2.14 -15.71
CA ALA A 133 -10.69 -1.30 -14.65
C ALA A 133 -10.14 -2.13 -13.47
N ARG A 134 -10.73 -3.30 -13.19
CA ARG A 134 -10.19 -4.24 -12.19
C ARG A 134 -8.82 -4.80 -12.60
N VAL A 135 -8.67 -5.22 -13.85
CA VAL A 135 -7.38 -5.69 -14.39
C VAL A 135 -6.35 -4.55 -14.38
N ALA A 136 -6.75 -3.35 -14.79
CA ALA A 136 -5.90 -2.16 -14.73
C ALA A 136 -5.42 -1.88 -13.30
N ALA A 137 -6.31 -1.93 -12.31
CA ALA A 137 -5.96 -1.74 -10.90
C ALA A 137 -4.92 -2.76 -10.42
N ALA A 138 -5.07 -4.04 -10.80
CA ALA A 138 -4.10 -5.09 -10.47
C ALA A 138 -2.73 -4.84 -11.13
N MET A 139 -2.70 -4.48 -12.41
CA MET A 139 -1.47 -4.14 -13.13
C MET A 139 -0.76 -2.94 -12.51
N ILE A 140 -1.50 -1.87 -12.18
CA ILE A 140 -0.97 -0.68 -11.53
C ILE A 140 -0.39 -1.03 -10.16
N ALA A 141 -1.08 -1.86 -9.38
CA ALA A 141 -0.61 -2.29 -8.07
C ALA A 141 0.69 -3.10 -8.16
N GLU A 142 0.80 -4.02 -9.12
CA GLU A 142 2.01 -4.80 -9.37
C GLU A 142 3.19 -3.90 -9.75
N THR A 143 3.02 -3.04 -10.75
CA THR A 143 4.07 -2.09 -11.17
C THR A 143 4.47 -1.15 -10.01
N PHE A 144 3.50 -0.64 -9.25
CA PHE A 144 3.80 0.20 -8.09
C PHE A 144 4.60 -0.58 -7.05
N ALA A 145 4.23 -1.83 -6.74
CA ALA A 145 4.90 -2.67 -5.75
C ALA A 145 6.36 -2.93 -6.12
N GLU A 146 6.62 -3.26 -7.39
CA GLU A 146 7.96 -3.53 -7.91
C GLU A 146 8.87 -2.31 -7.81
N GLU A 147 8.39 -1.16 -8.31
CA GLU A 147 9.14 0.10 -8.29
C GLU A 147 9.32 0.64 -6.87
N PHE A 148 8.30 0.47 -6.01
CA PHE A 148 8.40 0.80 -4.60
C PHE A 148 9.49 -0.02 -3.92
N ALA A 149 9.53 -1.34 -4.15
CA ALA A 149 10.54 -2.22 -3.60
C ALA A 149 11.95 -1.92 -4.13
N ALA A 150 12.07 -1.61 -5.42
CA ALA A 150 13.33 -1.20 -6.04
C ALA A 150 13.85 0.11 -5.44
N ALA A 151 13.00 1.14 -5.37
CA ALA A 151 13.35 2.43 -4.81
C ALA A 151 13.66 2.36 -3.30
N TRP A 152 12.92 1.53 -2.55
CA TRP A 152 13.19 1.33 -1.13
C TRP A 152 14.59 0.76 -0.90
N ARG A 153 14.94 -0.31 -1.63
CA ARG A 153 16.27 -0.94 -1.57
C ARG A 153 17.39 0.02 -1.95
N LYS A 154 17.21 0.79 -3.03
CA LYS A 154 18.22 1.75 -3.52
C LYS A 154 18.53 2.84 -2.49
N ALA A 155 17.55 3.24 -1.71
CA ALA A 155 17.71 4.29 -0.72
C ALA A 155 18.02 3.76 0.70
N ALA A 156 18.23 2.45 0.87
CA ALA A 156 18.80 1.91 2.10
C ALA A 156 20.27 2.32 2.21
N PRO A 157 20.77 2.72 3.40
CA PRO A 157 22.18 2.98 3.60
C PRO A 157 22.99 1.71 3.29
N PRO A 158 24.22 1.84 2.73
CA PRO A 158 25.07 0.68 2.50
C PRO A 158 25.36 -0.01 3.82
N VAL A 159 25.02 -1.30 3.90
CA VAL A 159 25.40 -2.15 5.03
C VAL A 159 26.92 -2.32 4.98
N GLY A 160 27.65 -1.70 5.91
CA GLY A 160 29.05 -2.04 6.18
C GLY A 160 30.13 -1.08 5.69
N GLY A 161 29.88 0.23 5.62
CA GLY A 161 30.98 1.20 5.53
C GLY A 161 31.59 1.47 6.91
N GLN A 162 32.51 0.61 7.38
CA GLN A 162 33.48 1.04 8.38
C GLN A 162 34.27 2.20 7.76
N GLY A 163 34.13 3.40 8.34
CA GLY A 163 35.02 4.50 8.02
C GLY A 163 36.44 4.16 8.45
N ASP A 164 37.38 4.39 7.54
CA ASP A 164 38.81 4.41 7.78
C ASP A 164 39.21 5.38 8.90
#